data_AF-A0A251TT18-F1
#
_entry.id   AF-A0A251TT18-F1
#
_cell.length_a   1.000
_cell.length_b   1.000
_cell.length_c   1.000
_cell.angle_alpha   90.00
_cell.angle_beta   90.00
_cell.angle_gamma   90.00
#
_symmetry.space_group_name_H-M   'P 1'
#
loop_
_entity.id
_entity.type
_entity.pdbx_description
1 polymer ?
#
loop_
_entity_poly.entity_id
_entity_poly.type
_entity_poly.pdbx_seq_one_letter_code
_entity_poly.pdbx_strand_id
1 'polypeptide(L)'
;MISEVGTKIILTIWSWWWEVPNQQDKFARTVLTVLVPSSLIYVWRLSYSRKAHLPPGPYGLPVIGYLPFLSSNLHEKFTEIAHKYGPIFSLQLGSKLHVVVNSMDLAKVVTREHDNTFANRNPPITGLTITYGGMDLVWSNNNKHWRNVRKLLASQVLSNANLNASQSLRTHEVRRQ
;
A
#
# COMPACT_ATOMS: atom_id res chain seq x y z
N MET A 1 -22.17 -12.64 38.55
CA MET A 1 -21.74 -11.72 39.64
C MET A 1 -20.48 -10.92 39.30
N ILE A 2 -19.54 -11.41 38.47
CA ILE A 2 -18.29 -10.68 38.11
C ILE A 2 -18.49 -9.66 36.96
N SER A 3 -19.45 -9.88 36.05
CA SER A 3 -19.70 -8.99 34.90
C SER A 3 -20.30 -7.64 35.29
N GLU A 4 -21.18 -7.62 36.28
CA GLU A 4 -21.93 -6.42 36.69
C GLU A 4 -21.06 -5.39 37.43
N VAL A 5 -20.06 -5.88 38.19
CA VAL A 5 -19.11 -5.04 38.93
C VAL A 5 -18.13 -4.38 37.95
N GLY A 6 -17.64 -5.12 36.95
CA GLY A 6 -16.74 -4.59 35.92
C GLY A 6 -17.39 -3.49 35.08
N THR A 7 -18.65 -3.67 34.68
CA THR A 7 -19.39 -2.65 33.92
C THR A 7 -19.66 -1.40 34.76
N LYS A 8 -19.97 -1.54 36.06
CA LYS A 8 -20.19 -0.39 36.94
C LYS A 8 -18.91 0.41 37.18
N ILE A 9 -17.75 -0.24 37.28
CA ILE A 9 -16.44 0.42 37.41
C ILE A 9 -16.09 1.18 36.13
N ILE A 10 -16.30 0.58 34.95
CA ILE A 10 -16.04 1.25 33.66
C ILE A 10 -16.94 2.48 33.51
N LEU A 11 -18.23 2.36 33.85
CA LEU A 11 -19.18 3.47 33.77
C LEU A 11 -18.87 4.58 34.78
N THR A 12 -18.42 4.25 35.99
CA THR A 12 -18.02 5.27 36.98
C THR A 12 -16.73 5.99 36.58
N ILE A 13 -15.74 5.28 36.04
CA ILE A 13 -14.51 5.89 35.52
C ILE A 13 -14.83 6.79 34.32
N TRP A 14 -15.72 6.36 33.41
CA TRP A 14 -16.16 7.13 32.26
C TRP A 14 -16.95 8.39 32.65
N SER A 15 -17.88 8.27 33.61
CA SER A 15 -18.65 9.40 34.14
C SER A 15 -17.77 10.41 34.90
N TRP A 16 -16.85 9.91 35.74
CA TRP A 16 -15.93 10.73 36.52
C TRP A 16 -14.98 11.55 35.63
N TRP A 17 -14.63 11.05 34.45
CA TRP A 17 -13.85 11.80 33.48
C TRP A 17 -14.64 13.00 32.89
N TRP A 18 -15.97 12.92 32.87
CA TRP A 18 -16.89 13.94 32.34
C TRP A 18 -17.38 14.94 33.41
N GLU A 19 -17.50 14.52 34.67
CA GLU A 19 -17.95 15.36 35.79
C GLU A 19 -16.78 16.10 36.46
N VAL A 20 -16.49 17.33 35.99
CA VAL A 20 -15.47 18.20 36.59
C VAL A 20 -16.04 19.59 36.91
N PRO A 21 -15.96 20.06 38.17
CA PRO A 21 -16.73 21.22 38.65
C PRO A 21 -16.08 22.61 38.42
N ASN A 22 -14.95 22.71 37.70
CA ASN A 22 -14.20 23.97 37.61
C ASN A 22 -14.27 24.65 36.21
N GLN A 23 -14.64 25.93 36.17
CA GLN A 23 -14.87 26.68 34.93
C GLN A 23 -13.58 26.99 34.16
N GLN A 24 -12.46 27.19 34.84
CA GLN A 24 -11.13 27.33 34.21
C GLN A 24 -10.67 26.05 33.50
N ASP A 25 -10.99 24.88 34.06
CA ASP A 25 -10.62 23.60 33.46
C ASP A 25 -11.45 23.30 32.19
N LYS A 26 -12.68 23.82 32.10
CA LYS A 26 -13.51 23.73 30.89
C LYS A 26 -12.91 24.52 29.73
N PHE A 27 -12.37 25.71 29.99
CA PHE A 27 -11.67 26.51 28.97
C PHE A 27 -10.36 25.86 28.54
N ALA A 28 -9.54 25.40 29.48
CA ALA A 28 -8.30 24.70 29.14
C ALA A 28 -8.54 23.45 28.28
N ARG A 29 -9.58 22.67 28.60
CA ARG A 29 -9.98 21.48 27.82
C ARG A 29 -10.43 21.83 26.41
N THR A 30 -11.31 22.83 26.25
CA THR A 30 -11.79 23.24 24.92
C THR A 30 -10.68 23.80 24.04
N VAL A 31 -9.74 24.53 24.63
CA VAL A 31 -8.55 25.02 23.92
C VAL A 31 -7.65 23.84 23.50
N LEU A 32 -7.39 22.88 24.39
CA LEU A 32 -6.59 21.69 24.07
C LEU A 32 -7.23 20.81 22.99
N THR A 33 -8.55 20.59 23.04
CA THR A 33 -9.24 19.73 22.06
C THR A 33 -9.25 20.32 20.65
N VAL A 34 -9.12 21.64 20.49
CA VAL A 34 -9.01 22.30 19.17
C VAL A 34 -7.55 22.44 18.73
N LEU A 35 -6.65 22.80 19.63
CA LEU A 35 -5.24 23.01 19.31
C LEU A 35 -4.52 21.71 18.94
N VAL A 36 -4.82 20.60 19.62
CA VAL A 36 -4.20 19.30 19.33
C VAL A 36 -4.48 18.84 17.89
N PRO A 37 -5.73 18.73 17.38
CA PRO A 37 -5.97 18.32 16.00
C PRO A 37 -5.47 19.37 14.99
N SER A 38 -5.59 20.67 15.30
CA SER A 38 -5.11 21.73 14.41
C SER A 38 -3.59 21.67 14.22
N SER A 39 -2.84 21.52 15.32
CA SER A 39 -1.38 21.33 15.27
C SER A 39 -0.99 20.02 14.59
N LEU A 40 -1.74 18.93 14.82
CA LEU A 40 -1.51 17.64 14.16
C LEU A 40 -1.69 17.75 12.63
N ILE A 41 -2.76 18.44 12.19
CA ILE A 41 -3.03 18.72 10.77
C ILE A 41 -1.94 19.62 10.18
N TYR A 42 -1.51 20.65 10.93
CA TYR A 42 -0.46 21.57 10.49
C TYR A 42 0.89 20.85 10.31
N VAL A 43 1.30 20.03 11.29
CA VAL A 43 2.51 19.21 11.21
C VAL A 43 2.41 18.20 10.06
N TRP A 44 1.25 17.58 9.87
CA TRP A 44 1.01 16.66 8.74
C TRP A 44 1.15 17.37 7.38
N ARG A 45 0.55 18.56 7.22
CA ARG A 45 0.70 19.37 6.01
C ARG A 45 2.15 19.78 5.75
N LEU A 46 2.87 20.22 6.79
CA LEU A 46 4.29 20.58 6.68
C LEU A 46 5.16 19.37 6.31
N SER A 47 4.91 18.21 6.89
CA SER A 47 5.63 16.97 6.59
C SER A 47 5.44 16.56 5.12
N TYR A 48 4.25 16.79 4.56
CA TYR A 48 3.98 16.51 3.15
C TYR A 48 4.63 17.55 2.21
N SER A 49 4.59 18.84 2.55
CA SER A 49 5.17 19.91 1.72
C SER A 49 6.71 19.89 1.63
N ARG A 50 7.42 19.25 2.57
CA ARG A 50 8.89 19.16 2.54
C ARG A 50 9.46 18.26 1.43
N LYS A 51 8.61 17.59 0.65
CA LYS A 51 9.05 16.68 -0.42
C LYS A 51 9.16 17.42 -1.76
N ALA A 52 10.06 18.40 -1.83
CA ALA A 52 10.25 19.29 -2.98
C ALA A 52 10.63 18.57 -4.30
N HIS A 53 11.07 17.31 -4.24
CA HIS A 53 11.53 16.54 -5.42
C HIS A 53 10.56 15.44 -5.85
N LEU A 54 9.34 15.39 -5.32
CA LEU A 54 8.37 14.36 -5.72
C LEU A 54 7.45 14.85 -6.84
N PRO A 55 7.04 13.94 -7.74
CA PRO A 55 6.02 14.26 -8.71
C PRO A 55 4.70 14.62 -7.99
N PRO A 56 3.86 15.45 -8.62
CA PRO A 56 2.60 15.91 -8.02
C PRO A 56 1.69 14.72 -7.67
N GLY A 57 0.78 14.88 -6.71
CA GLY A 57 0.02 13.74 -6.22
C GLY A 57 -1.07 14.06 -5.20
N PRO A 58 -2.06 13.16 -5.02
CA PRO A 58 -3.08 13.32 -4.00
C PRO A 58 -2.51 13.17 -2.58
N TYR A 59 -3.08 13.95 -1.66
CA TYR A 59 -2.79 13.84 -0.23
C TYR A 59 -3.49 12.60 0.36
N GLY A 60 -2.73 11.77 1.05
CA GLY A 60 -3.24 10.59 1.78
C GLY A 60 -3.25 10.82 3.28
N LEU A 61 -4.16 10.16 4.00
CA LEU A 61 -4.29 10.25 5.46
C LEU A 61 -2.97 9.87 6.17
N PRO A 62 -2.72 10.37 7.39
CA PRO A 62 -1.58 9.91 8.18
C PRO A 62 -1.63 8.38 8.38
N VAL A 63 -0.47 7.73 8.29
CA VAL A 63 -0.26 6.26 8.45
C VAL A 63 -0.87 5.38 7.35
N ILE A 64 -2.13 5.60 6.96
CA ILE A 64 -2.86 4.77 6.00
C ILE A 64 -2.62 5.24 4.54
N GLY A 65 -2.30 6.52 4.35
CA GLY A 65 -2.10 7.11 3.03
C GLY A 65 -3.42 7.23 2.25
N TYR A 66 -3.33 6.98 0.95
CA TYR A 66 -4.44 7.09 -0.01
C TYR A 66 -5.25 5.79 -0.15
N LEU A 67 -4.89 4.72 0.57
CA LEU A 67 -5.59 3.43 0.52
C LEU A 67 -7.12 3.54 0.70
N PRO A 68 -7.67 4.34 1.64
CA PRO A 68 -9.11 4.40 1.86
C PRO A 68 -9.89 5.04 0.70
N PHE A 69 -9.20 5.74 -0.20
CA PHE A 69 -9.78 6.41 -1.35
C PHE A 69 -9.64 5.57 -2.64
N LEU A 70 -9.02 4.40 -2.57
CA LEU A 70 -8.95 3.46 -3.69
C LEU A 70 -10.26 2.67 -3.80
N SER A 71 -10.80 2.60 -5.02
CA SER A 71 -11.94 1.75 -5.35
C SER A 71 -11.47 0.35 -5.79
N SER A 72 -12.41 -0.58 -5.96
CA SER A 72 -12.15 -1.89 -6.56
C SER A 72 -11.54 -1.79 -7.96
N ASN A 73 -11.96 -0.79 -8.75
CA ASN A 73 -11.44 -0.51 -10.08
C ASN A 73 -10.18 0.38 -10.01
N LEU A 74 -9.07 -0.21 -9.60
CA LEU A 74 -7.82 0.53 -9.37
C LEU A 74 -7.29 1.24 -10.63
N HIS A 75 -7.43 0.60 -11.80
CA HIS A 75 -6.95 1.12 -13.07
C HIS A 75 -7.74 2.37 -13.53
N GLU A 76 -9.06 2.37 -13.35
CA GLU A 76 -9.91 3.55 -13.59
C GLU A 76 -9.52 4.68 -12.64
N LYS A 77 -9.35 4.37 -11.34
CA LYS A 77 -9.00 5.37 -10.34
C LYS A 77 -7.64 6.01 -10.60
N PHE A 78 -6.64 5.22 -10.98
CA PHE A 78 -5.33 5.76 -11.38
C PHE A 78 -5.39 6.57 -12.65
N THR A 79 -6.27 6.24 -13.59
CA THR A 79 -6.49 7.03 -14.79
C THR A 79 -7.12 8.39 -14.46
N GLU A 80 -8.13 8.43 -13.60
CA GLU A 80 -8.73 9.67 -13.08
C GLU A 80 -7.68 10.57 -12.39
N ILE A 81 -6.83 9.99 -11.54
CA ILE A 81 -5.76 10.72 -10.86
C ILE A 81 -4.73 11.23 -11.88
N ALA A 82 -4.37 10.44 -12.88
CA ALA A 82 -3.46 10.85 -13.94
C ALA A 82 -4.00 12.02 -14.77
N HIS A 83 -5.31 12.07 -15.03
CA HIS A 83 -5.91 13.22 -15.69
C HIS A 83 -5.77 14.52 -14.89
N LYS A 84 -5.72 14.43 -13.55
CA LYS A 84 -5.59 15.59 -12.67
C LYS A 84 -4.15 16.01 -12.40
N TYR A 85 -3.23 15.06 -12.22
CA TYR A 85 -1.85 15.33 -11.80
C TYR A 85 -0.81 15.10 -12.91
N GLY A 86 -1.22 14.52 -14.04
CA GLY A 86 -0.35 14.18 -15.16
C GLY A 86 0.03 12.69 -15.20
N PRO A 87 0.79 12.28 -16.23
CA PRO A 87 1.14 10.88 -16.48
C PRO A 87 2.14 10.31 -15.47
N ILE A 88 2.79 11.14 -14.66
CA ILE A 88 3.66 10.72 -13.56
C ILE A 88 3.16 11.41 -12.29
N PHE A 89 2.71 10.63 -11.33
CA PHE A 89 2.22 11.16 -10.05
C PHE A 89 2.65 10.30 -8.87
N SER A 90 2.71 10.90 -7.69
CA SER A 90 3.02 10.18 -6.45
C SER A 90 1.80 10.01 -5.56
N LEU A 91 1.74 8.91 -4.81
CA LEU A 91 0.71 8.70 -3.80
C LEU A 91 1.28 7.83 -2.67
N GLN A 92 0.75 7.98 -1.45
CA GLN A 92 1.18 7.16 -0.32
C GLN A 92 0.22 5.97 -0.18
N LEU A 93 0.73 4.75 -0.09
CA LEU A 93 -0.04 3.55 0.23
C LEU A 93 0.47 3.01 1.56
N GLY A 94 -0.32 3.16 2.62
CA GLY A 94 0.16 2.98 3.98
C GLY A 94 1.30 3.96 4.28
N SER A 95 2.40 3.44 4.81
CA SER A 95 3.62 4.18 5.11
C SER A 95 4.59 4.32 3.93
N LYS A 96 4.28 3.71 2.77
CA LYS A 96 5.18 3.68 1.61
C LYS A 96 4.73 4.65 0.52
N LEU A 97 5.66 5.47 0.04
CA LEU A 97 5.46 6.32 -1.14
C LEU A 97 5.56 5.48 -2.41
N HIS A 98 4.59 5.63 -3.30
CA HIS A 98 4.56 5.02 -4.61
C HIS A 98 4.53 6.10 -5.69
N VAL A 99 5.27 5.89 -6.77
CA VAL A 99 5.23 6.71 -7.98
C VAL A 99 4.57 5.88 -9.06
N VAL A 100 3.51 6.41 -9.64
CA VAL A 100 2.72 5.76 -10.69
C VAL A 100 3.04 6.42 -12.02
N VAL A 101 3.34 5.59 -13.02
CA VAL A 101 3.55 6.01 -14.41
C VAL A 101 2.38 5.52 -15.23
N ASN A 102 1.51 6.43 -15.65
CA ASN A 102 0.29 6.16 -16.41
C ASN A 102 0.40 6.66 -17.86
N SER A 103 1.44 6.23 -18.57
CA SER A 103 1.61 6.49 -20.00
C SER A 103 2.38 5.33 -20.63
N MET A 104 1.96 4.92 -21.83
CA MET A 104 2.56 3.80 -22.54
C MET A 104 4.02 4.06 -22.89
N ASP A 105 4.35 5.25 -23.38
CA ASP A 105 5.72 5.56 -23.83
C ASP A 105 6.68 5.69 -22.64
N LEU A 106 6.21 6.30 -21.54
CA LEU A 106 6.99 6.34 -20.29
C LEU A 106 7.15 4.94 -19.69
N ALA A 107 6.12 4.11 -19.72
CA ALA A 107 6.22 2.73 -19.25
C ALA A 107 7.23 1.91 -20.06
N LYS A 108 7.32 2.11 -21.39
CA LYS A 108 8.35 1.47 -22.23
C LYS A 108 9.76 1.89 -21.79
N VAL A 109 10.00 3.19 -21.58
CA VAL A 109 11.30 3.69 -21.12
C VAL A 109 11.67 3.07 -19.77
N VAL A 110 10.75 3.10 -18.80
CA VAL A 110 10.98 2.53 -17.45
C VAL A 110 11.24 1.02 -17.49
N THR A 111 10.51 0.28 -18.32
CA THR A 111 10.57 -1.20 -18.35
C THR A 111 11.59 -1.77 -19.32
N ARG A 112 12.11 -0.99 -20.26
CA ARG A 112 13.11 -1.44 -21.24
C ARG A 112 14.45 -0.73 -21.08
N GLU A 113 14.47 0.59 -21.08
CA GLU A 113 15.72 1.37 -21.06
C GLU A 113 16.30 1.48 -19.66
N HIS A 114 15.43 1.52 -18.64
CA HIS A 114 15.82 1.60 -17.23
C HIS A 114 15.43 0.35 -16.44
N ASP A 115 15.30 -0.78 -17.13
CA ASP A 115 14.87 -2.05 -16.54
C ASP A 115 15.77 -2.46 -15.36
N ASN A 116 17.08 -2.28 -15.47
CA ASN A 116 18.03 -2.67 -14.42
C ASN A 116 17.82 -1.90 -13.11
N THR A 117 17.42 -0.63 -13.19
CA THR A 117 17.14 0.21 -12.02
C THR A 117 15.78 -0.12 -11.40
N PHE A 118 14.77 -0.37 -12.23
CA PHE A 118 13.38 -0.57 -11.78
C PHE A 118 12.95 -2.03 -11.64
N ALA A 119 13.78 -3.00 -12.02
CA ALA A 119 13.43 -4.43 -11.95
C ALA A 119 13.42 -4.98 -10.53
N ASN A 120 14.22 -4.41 -9.63
CA ASN A 120 14.32 -4.87 -8.24
C ASN A 120 13.14 -4.34 -7.42
N ARG A 121 12.55 -5.21 -6.61
CA ARG A 121 11.37 -4.92 -5.78
C ARG A 121 11.77 -4.93 -4.32
N ASN A 122 11.07 -4.16 -3.50
CA ASN A 122 11.19 -4.24 -2.05
C ASN A 122 10.02 -5.08 -1.49
N PRO A 123 10.19 -6.41 -1.33
CA PRO A 123 9.11 -7.29 -0.89
C PRO A 123 8.59 -6.92 0.50
N PRO A 124 7.28 -7.09 0.77
CA PRO A 124 6.80 -7.08 2.13
C PRO A 124 7.39 -8.27 2.90
N ILE A 125 7.41 -8.17 4.24
CA ILE A 125 7.90 -9.25 5.12
C ILE A 125 7.18 -10.56 4.82
N THR A 126 5.85 -10.51 4.65
CA THR A 126 5.05 -11.67 4.23
C THR A 126 5.54 -12.29 2.93
N GLY A 127 5.92 -11.45 1.94
CA GLY A 127 6.47 -11.91 0.67
C GLY A 127 7.77 -12.68 0.87
N LEU A 128 8.69 -12.15 1.69
CA LEU A 128 9.92 -12.84 2.03
C LEU A 128 9.66 -14.17 2.74
N THR A 129 8.71 -14.21 3.67
CA THR A 129 8.39 -15.44 4.41
C THR A 129 7.85 -16.54 3.50
N ILE A 130 6.88 -16.22 2.63
CA ILE A 130 6.27 -17.23 1.75
C ILE A 130 7.21 -17.67 0.62
N THR A 131 8.28 -16.90 0.35
CA THR A 131 9.21 -17.19 -0.74
C THR A 131 10.63 -17.50 -0.29
N TYR A 132 10.76 -18.09 0.90
CA TYR A 132 12.03 -18.60 1.42
C TYR A 132 13.13 -17.54 1.41
N GLY A 133 12.79 -16.30 1.81
CA GLY A 133 13.71 -15.18 1.83
C GLY A 133 13.88 -14.47 0.49
N GLY A 134 12.94 -14.60 -0.45
CA GLY A 134 13.00 -13.92 -1.75
C GLY A 134 13.88 -14.62 -2.80
N MET A 135 14.03 -15.95 -2.69
CA MET A 135 14.77 -16.76 -3.67
C MET A 135 13.89 -17.26 -4.83
N ASP A 136 12.63 -16.87 -4.85
CA ASP A 136 11.65 -17.27 -5.85
C ASP A 136 11.67 -16.39 -7.12
N LEU A 137 10.87 -16.74 -8.12
CA LEU A 137 10.80 -15.98 -9.37
C LEU A 137 10.08 -14.62 -9.24
N VAL A 138 9.22 -14.45 -8.24
CA VAL A 138 8.37 -13.26 -8.04
C VAL A 138 9.09 -12.17 -7.24
N TRP A 139 9.76 -12.51 -6.13
CA TRP A 139 10.40 -11.52 -5.25
C TRP A 139 11.93 -11.47 -5.34
N SER A 140 12.58 -12.38 -6.07
CA SER A 140 14.04 -12.29 -6.25
C SER A 140 14.46 -11.09 -7.09
N ASN A 141 15.61 -10.51 -6.72
CA ASN A 141 16.23 -9.43 -7.45
C ASN A 141 16.68 -9.89 -8.85
N ASN A 142 16.79 -8.95 -9.80
CA ASN A 142 17.25 -9.17 -11.16
C ASN A 142 18.75 -9.49 -11.20
N ASN A 143 19.11 -10.70 -10.79
CA ASN A 143 20.46 -11.23 -10.79
C ASN A 143 20.59 -12.39 -11.78
N LYS A 144 21.81 -12.90 -11.96
CA LYS A 144 22.09 -14.03 -12.86
C LYS A 144 21.28 -15.28 -12.49
N HIS A 145 21.06 -15.52 -11.20
CA HIS A 145 20.29 -16.65 -10.71
C HIS A 145 18.82 -16.56 -11.18
N TRP A 146 18.15 -15.43 -10.93
CA TRP A 146 16.78 -15.18 -11.38
C TRP A 146 16.64 -15.33 -12.90
N ARG A 147 17.58 -14.80 -13.69
CA ARG A 147 17.58 -14.94 -15.16
C ARG A 147 17.68 -16.40 -15.61
N ASN A 148 18.51 -17.21 -14.94
CA ASN A 148 18.66 -18.63 -15.23
C ASN A 148 17.38 -19.41 -14.89
N VAL A 149 16.80 -19.18 -13.69
CA VAL A 149 15.53 -19.81 -13.28
C VAL A 149 14.41 -19.44 -14.24
N ARG A 150 14.30 -18.16 -14.63
CA ARG A 150 13.33 -17.70 -15.63
C ARG A 150 13.50 -18.41 -16.97
N LYS A 151 14.75 -18.56 -17.44
CA LYS A 151 15.05 -19.25 -18.71
C LYS A 151 14.65 -20.71 -18.64
N LEU A 152 14.93 -21.40 -17.54
CA LEU A 152 14.53 -22.80 -17.31
C LEU A 152 13.01 -22.94 -17.25
N LEU A 153 12.31 -22.05 -16.54
CA LEU A 153 10.86 -22.07 -16.49
C LEU A 153 10.26 -21.90 -17.89
N ALA A 154 10.72 -20.92 -18.66
CA ALA A 154 10.21 -20.65 -20.00
C ALA A 154 10.53 -21.77 -21.00
N SER A 155 11.74 -22.34 -20.95
CA SER A 155 12.19 -23.33 -21.94
C SER A 155 11.77 -24.75 -21.63
N GLN A 156 11.59 -25.10 -20.36
CA GLN A 156 11.21 -26.43 -19.93
C GLN A 156 9.74 -26.44 -19.56
N VAL A 157 9.35 -25.78 -18.47
CA VAL A 157 8.01 -25.91 -17.87
C VAL A 157 6.91 -25.31 -18.75
N LEU A 158 7.10 -24.07 -19.22
CA LEU A 158 6.14 -23.32 -20.02
C LEU A 158 6.39 -23.46 -21.54
N SER A 159 7.14 -24.48 -21.95
CA SER A 159 7.36 -24.77 -23.36
C SER A 159 6.09 -25.25 -24.05
N ASN A 160 5.96 -25.00 -25.36
CA ASN A 160 4.82 -25.47 -26.14
C ASN A 160 4.62 -27.00 -26.02
N ALA A 161 5.73 -27.76 -25.96
CA ALA A 161 5.68 -29.21 -25.78
C ALA A 161 5.03 -29.61 -24.45
N ASN A 162 5.47 -29.01 -23.33
CA ASN A 162 4.91 -29.31 -22.01
C ASN A 162 3.50 -28.75 -21.82
N LEU A 163 3.19 -27.60 -22.42
CA LEU A 163 1.83 -27.06 -22.44
C LEU A 163 0.87 -27.99 -23.19
N ASN A 164 1.29 -28.55 -24.33
CA ASN A 164 0.49 -29.52 -25.09
C ASN A 164 0.35 -30.84 -24.32
N ALA A 165 1.45 -31.35 -23.75
CA ALA A 165 1.43 -32.58 -22.95
C ALA A 165 0.48 -32.48 -21.72
N SER A 166 0.41 -31.31 -21.09
CA SER A 166 -0.48 -31.04 -19.94
C SER A 166 -1.91 -30.63 -20.33
N GLN A 167 -2.23 -30.53 -21.62
CA GLN A 167 -3.53 -30.02 -22.08
C GLN A 167 -4.71 -30.88 -21.62
N SER A 168 -4.55 -32.21 -21.66
CA SER A 168 -5.60 -33.14 -21.23
C SER A 168 -5.95 -32.95 -19.76
N LEU A 169 -4.95 -32.83 -18.90
CA LEU A 169 -5.12 -32.57 -17.47
C LEU A 169 -5.78 -31.22 -17.22
N ARG A 170 -5.32 -30.15 -17.88
CA ARG A 170 -5.95 -28.81 -17.74
C ARG A 170 -7.42 -28.83 -18.16
N THR A 171 -7.75 -29.54 -19.24
CA THR A 171 -9.13 -29.65 -19.72
C THR A 171 -9.99 -30.48 -18.77
N HIS A 172 -9.41 -31.52 -18.16
CA HIS A 172 -10.11 -32.34 -17.17
C HIS A 172 -10.47 -31.53 -15.91
N GLU A 173 -9.53 -30.76 -15.35
CA GLU A 173 -9.78 -29.97 -14.14
C GLU A 173 -10.83 -28.87 -14.37
N VAL A 174 -10.84 -28.22 -15.54
CA VAL A 174 -11.86 -27.22 -15.89
C VAL A 174 -13.25 -27.85 -15.98
N ARG A 175 -13.38 -29.10 -16.45
CA ARG A 175 -14.67 -29.80 -16.52
C ARG A 175 -15.15 -30.32 -15.16
N ARG A 176 -14.26 -30.39 -14.17
CA ARG A 176 -14.57 -30.91 -12.83
C ARG A 176 -15.13 -29.83 -11.89
N GLN A 177 -14.84 -28.56 -12.17
CA GLN A 177 -15.39 -27.40 -11.48
C GLN A 177 -16.77 -27.03 -12.01
#